data_AF-A0A926NS59-F1
#
_entry.id   AF-A0A926NS59-F1
#
_cell.length_a   1.000
_cell.length_b   1.000
_cell.length_c   1.000
_cell.angle_alpha   90.00
_cell.angle_beta   90.00
_cell.angle_gamma   90.00
#
_symmetry.space_group_name_H-M   'P 1'
#
loop_
_entity.id
_entity.type
_entity.pdbx_description
1 polymer ?
#
loop_
_entity_poly.entity_id
_entity_poly.type
_entity_poly.pdbx_seq_one_letter_code
_entity_poly.pdbx_strand_id
1 'polypeptide(L)'
;MSFLNGLQGLNLFLRFILEVCALIVAGYWGVKTGNSVLMKVIFGIGAPLGIAVVWGTMGSPKAIIQLPATVHLILEIFVFGLPIVLLLFAGKVGLAWIYGITLIINKTFMYMWNQ
;
A
#
# COMPACT_ATOMS: atom_id res chain seq x y z
N MET A 1 12.91 -26.50 7.94
CA MET A 1 13.33 -25.22 7.34
C MET A 1 12.60 -24.85 6.04
N SER A 2 12.46 -25.76 5.06
CA SER A 2 11.88 -25.41 3.74
C SER A 2 10.43 -24.91 3.77
N PHE A 3 9.57 -25.49 4.60
CA PHE A 3 8.14 -25.12 4.67
C PHE A 3 7.90 -23.69 5.19
N LEU A 4 8.57 -23.29 6.28
CA LEU A 4 8.47 -21.95 6.85
C LEU A 4 8.97 -20.87 5.87
N ASN A 5 10.07 -21.14 5.17
CA ASN A 5 10.60 -20.23 4.16
C ASN A 5 9.60 -20.03 3.00
N GLY A 6 8.83 -21.07 2.64
CA GLY A 6 7.75 -20.97 1.66
C GLY A 6 6.63 -20.02 2.10
N LEU A 7 6.17 -20.14 3.35
CA LEU A 7 5.14 -19.25 3.91
C LEU A 7 5.62 -17.80 4.01
N GLN A 8 6.87 -17.60 4.40
CA GLN A 8 7.52 -16.28 4.42
C GLN A 8 7.54 -15.65 3.03
N GLY A 9 7.91 -16.42 1.99
CA GLY A 9 7.89 -15.95 0.61
C GLY A 9 6.48 -15.57 0.12
N LEU A 10 5.47 -16.37 0.47
CA LEU A 10 4.06 -16.06 0.17
C LEU A 10 3.59 -14.78 0.86
N ASN A 11 4.01 -14.53 2.09
CA ASN A 11 3.65 -13.31 2.81
C ASN A 11 4.30 -12.06 2.18
N LEU A 12 5.55 -12.16 1.72
CA LEU A 12 6.21 -11.09 0.95
C LEU A 12 5.52 -10.85 -0.41
N PHE A 13 5.11 -11.92 -1.08
CA PHE A 13 4.34 -11.79 -2.32
C PHE A 13 2.99 -11.12 -2.09
N LEU A 14 2.29 -11.51 -1.01
CA LEU A 14 1.05 -10.85 -0.60
C LEU A 14 1.27 -9.37 -0.28
N ARG A 15 2.39 -9.03 0.38
CA ARG A 15 2.79 -7.65 0.65
C ARG A 15 2.93 -6.84 -0.65
N PHE A 16 3.59 -7.42 -1.65
CA PHE A 16 3.74 -6.79 -2.96
C PHE A 16 2.38 -6.59 -3.65
N ILE A 17 1.47 -7.57 -3.59
CA ILE A 17 0.11 -7.41 -4.11
C ILE A 17 -0.61 -6.25 -3.42
N LEU A 18 -0.51 -6.15 -2.09
CA LEU A 18 -1.12 -5.05 -1.33
C LEU A 18 -0.57 -3.68 -1.73
N GLU A 19 0.72 -3.60 -2.05
CA GLU A 19 1.37 -2.38 -2.54
C GLU A 19 0.83 -1.99 -3.93
N VAL A 20 0.75 -2.95 -4.86
CA VAL A 20 0.17 -2.72 -6.19
C VAL A 20 -1.30 -2.30 -6.09
N CYS A 21 -2.08 -2.96 -5.23
CA CYS A 21 -3.46 -2.58 -4.96
C CYS A 21 -3.56 -1.16 -4.39
N ALA A 22 -2.64 -0.73 -3.52
CA ALA A 22 -2.63 0.63 -2.99
C ALA A 22 -2.47 1.67 -4.11
N LEU A 23 -1.55 1.42 -5.04
CA LEU A 23 -1.32 2.28 -6.20
C LEU A 23 -2.54 2.31 -7.15
N ILE A 24 -3.15 1.16 -7.42
CA ILE A 24 -4.36 1.07 -8.26
C ILE A 24 -5.50 1.87 -7.64
N VAL A 25 -5.73 1.74 -6.33
CA VAL A 25 -6.80 2.46 -5.63
C VAL A 25 -6.53 3.96 -5.63
N ALA A 26 -5.28 4.39 -5.41
CA ALA A 26 -4.90 5.80 -5.50
C ALA A 26 -5.13 6.38 -6.89
N GLY A 27 -4.75 5.65 -7.95
CA GLY A 27 -4.98 6.08 -9.33
C GLY A 27 -6.47 6.13 -9.68
N TYR A 28 -7.25 5.12 -9.26
CA TYR A 28 -8.70 5.11 -9.43
C TYR A 28 -9.35 6.34 -8.76
N TRP A 29 -8.95 6.65 -7.53
CA TRP A 29 -9.42 7.83 -6.83
C TRP A 29 -9.04 9.12 -7.57
N GLY A 30 -7.80 9.23 -8.04
CA GLY A 30 -7.35 10.40 -8.80
C GLY A 30 -8.15 10.65 -10.08
N VAL A 31 -8.48 9.59 -10.83
CA VAL A 31 -9.35 9.68 -12.01
C VAL A 31 -10.79 10.04 -11.63
N LYS A 32 -11.30 9.55 -10.49
CA LYS A 32 -12.65 9.84 -10.03
C LYS A 32 -12.81 11.30 -9.55
N THR A 33 -11.78 11.88 -8.95
CA THR A 33 -11.79 13.25 -8.41
C THR A 33 -11.62 14.33 -9.49
N GLY A 34 -10.99 14.02 -10.63
CA GLY A 34 -10.73 15.01 -11.68
C GLY A 34 -12.00 15.43 -12.46
N ASN A 35 -12.27 16.73 -12.52
CA ASN A 35 -13.41 17.29 -13.29
C ASN A 35 -13.13 17.44 -14.79
N SER A 36 -11.86 17.56 -15.19
CA SER A 36 -11.42 17.64 -16.59
C SER A 36 -10.51 16.46 -16.93
N VAL A 37 -10.39 16.13 -18.22
CA VAL A 37 -9.49 15.05 -18.69
C VAL A 37 -8.06 15.25 -18.19
N LEU A 38 -7.57 16.50 -18.22
CA LEU A 38 -6.24 16.85 -17.72
C LEU A 38 -6.09 16.56 -16.23
N MET A 39 -7.06 16.98 -15.39
CA MET A 39 -7.04 16.70 -13.95
C MET A 39 -7.10 15.20 -13.64
N LYS A 40 -7.89 14.44 -14.41
CA LYS A 40 -7.97 12.97 -14.24
C LYS A 40 -6.63 12.30 -14.51
N VAL A 41 -5.89 12.74 -15.53
CA VAL A 41 -4.56 12.22 -15.84
C VAL A 41 -3.56 12.61 -14.76
N ILE A 42 -3.55 13.90 -14.36
CA ILE A 42 -2.62 14.40 -13.35
C ILE A 42 -2.82 13.69 -12.01
N PHE A 43 -4.05 13.60 -11.50
CA PHE A 43 -4.29 12.94 -10.22
C PHE A 43 -4.22 11.42 -10.32
N GLY A 44 -4.74 10.85 -11.42
CA GLY A 44 -4.76 9.41 -11.65
C GLY A 44 -3.38 8.78 -11.79
N ILE A 45 -2.40 9.54 -12.28
CA ILE A 45 -1.00 9.10 -12.40
C ILE A 45 -0.13 9.70 -11.29
N GLY A 46 -0.31 10.98 -10.99
CA GLY A 46 0.51 11.69 -10.00
C GLY A 46 0.32 11.18 -8.58
N ALA A 47 -0.90 10.81 -8.18
CA ALA A 47 -1.13 10.23 -6.85
C ALA A 47 -0.39 8.88 -6.66
N PRO A 48 -0.58 7.86 -7.53
CA PRO A 48 0.16 6.62 -7.39
C PRO A 48 1.68 6.80 -7.57
N LEU A 49 2.14 7.64 -8.50
CA LEU A 49 3.58 7.91 -8.62
C LEU A 49 4.16 8.55 -7.36
N GLY A 50 3.45 9.52 -6.77
CA GLY A 50 3.86 10.15 -5.52
C GLY A 50 3.99 9.14 -4.39
N ILE A 51 2.98 8.27 -4.23
CA ILE A 51 3.01 7.19 -3.23
C ILE A 51 4.19 6.23 -3.50
N ALA A 52 4.39 5.81 -4.75
CA ALA A 52 5.47 4.90 -5.12
C ALA A 52 6.86 5.49 -4.86
N VAL A 53 7.06 6.78 -5.15
CA VAL A 53 8.33 7.48 -4.88
C VAL A 53 8.57 7.58 -3.37
N VAL A 54 7.57 8.02 -2.60
CA VAL A 54 7.70 8.15 -1.14
C VAL A 54 7.99 6.78 -0.51
N TRP A 55 7.25 5.75 -0.89
CA TRP A 55 7.46 4.39 -0.38
C TRP A 55 8.81 3.82 -0.82
N GLY A 56 9.18 3.95 -2.09
CA GLY A 56 10.45 3.45 -2.62
C GLY A 56 11.67 4.09 -1.95
N THR A 57 11.61 5.40 -1.71
CA THR A 57 12.73 6.17 -1.15
C THR A 57 12.88 6.05 0.36
N MET A 58 11.79 5.90 1.12
CA MET A 58 11.81 5.95 2.58
C MET A 58 11.24 4.69 3.28
N GLY A 59 10.31 3.99 2.62
CA GLY A 59 9.57 2.86 3.21
C GLY A 59 10.08 1.49 2.78
N SER A 60 10.75 1.37 1.64
CA SER A 60 11.19 0.07 1.11
C SER A 60 12.37 -0.52 1.91
N PRO A 61 12.57 -1.86 1.89
CA PRO A 61 13.73 -2.48 2.56
C PRO A 61 15.08 -1.99 2.01
N LYS A 62 15.09 -1.46 0.78
CA LYS A 62 16.25 -0.86 0.12
C LYS A 62 16.11 0.66 0.00
N ALA A 63 15.35 1.27 0.92
CA ALA A 63 15.13 2.70 0.97
C ALA A 63 16.47 3.43 1.04
N ILE A 64 16.57 4.52 0.28
CA ILE A 64 17.74 5.42 0.29
C ILE A 64 17.81 6.12 1.64
N ILE A 65 16.65 6.48 2.20
CA ILE A 65 16.51 7.15 3.48
C ILE A 65 16.02 6.12 4.50
N GLN A 66 16.90 5.75 5.43
CA GLN A 66 16.51 4.88 6.53
C GLN A 66 15.77 5.68 7.60
N LEU A 67 14.50 5.34 7.80
CA LEU A 67 13.66 5.97 8.82
C LEU A 67 13.80 5.23 10.17
N PRO A 68 13.74 5.95 11.31
CA PRO A 68 13.54 5.32 12.60
C PRO A 68 12.27 4.47 12.61
N ALA A 69 12.26 3.36 13.34
CA ALA A 69 11.17 2.37 13.33
C ALA A 69 9.77 2.99 13.53
N THR A 70 9.63 3.96 14.44
CA THR A 70 8.35 4.64 14.68
C THR A 70 7.89 5.46 13.48
N VAL A 71 8.80 6.17 12.81
CA VAL A 71 8.49 7.00 11.63
C VAL A 71 8.17 6.12 10.43
N HIS A 72 8.90 5.02 10.27
CA HIS A 72 8.64 4.01 9.24
C HIS A 72 7.24 3.40 9.40
N LEU A 73 6.86 3.04 10.63
CA LEU A 73 5.53 2.52 10.93
C LEU A 73 4.42 3.54 10.61
N ILE A 74 4.62 4.82 10.95
CA ILE A 74 3.66 5.88 10.60
C ILE A 74 3.52 5.99 9.09
N LEU A 75 4.64 6.03 8.35
CA LEU A 75 4.63 6.07 6.90
C LEU A 75 3.90 4.86 6.30
N GLU A 76 4.15 3.68 6.83
CA GLU A 76 3.48 2.44 6.43
C GLU A 76 1.97 2.50 6.64
N ILE A 77 1.51 2.98 7.79
CA ILE A 77 0.07 3.18 8.07
C ILE A 77 -0.52 4.15 7.05
N PHE A 78 0.18 5.22 6.69
CA PHE A 78 -0.33 6.15 5.67
C PHE A 78 -0.41 5.50 4.30
N VAL A 79 0.69 4.89 3.83
CA VAL A 79 0.77 4.32 2.47
C VAL A 79 -0.21 3.15 2.28
N PHE A 80 -0.27 2.23 3.25
CA PHE A 80 -1.13 1.04 3.16
C PHE A 80 -2.51 1.26 3.78
N GLY A 81 -2.71 2.24 4.67
CA GLY A 81 -4.04 2.55 5.22
C GLY A 81 -4.88 3.43 4.31
N LEU A 82 -4.26 4.32 3.53
CA LEU A 82 -4.96 5.23 2.61
C LEU A 82 -5.92 4.50 1.64
N PRO A 83 -5.56 3.37 1.01
CA PRO A 83 -6.46 2.63 0.12
C PRO A 83 -7.78 2.23 0.78
N ILE A 84 -7.79 1.91 2.07
CA ILE A 84 -9.02 1.58 2.82
C ILE A 84 -9.96 2.78 2.80
N VAL A 85 -9.44 3.96 3.14
CA VAL A 85 -10.20 5.22 3.17
C VAL A 85 -10.71 5.57 1.78
N LEU A 86 -9.87 5.44 0.76
CA LEU A 86 -10.25 5.73 -0.64
C LEU A 86 -11.33 4.78 -1.15
N LEU A 87 -11.27 3.49 -0.80
CA LEU A 87 -12.29 2.50 -1.16
C LEU A 87 -13.62 2.78 -0.45
N LEU A 88 -13.60 3.23 0.80
CA LEU A 88 -14.80 3.65 1.52
C LEU A 88 -15.44 4.88 0.85
N PHE A 89 -14.66 5.91 0.52
CA PHE A 89 -15.15 7.07 -0.24
C PHE A 89 -15.64 6.71 -1.65
N ALA A 90 -15.08 5.65 -2.24
CA ALA A 90 -15.56 5.11 -3.51
C ALA A 90 -16.88 4.33 -3.40
N GLY A 91 -17.40 4.11 -2.19
CA GLY A 91 -18.57 3.27 -1.92
C GLY A 91 -18.29 1.76 -2.02
N LYS A 92 -17.01 1.37 -2.10
CA LYS A 92 -16.56 -0.02 -2.28
C LYS A 92 -16.24 -0.67 -0.93
N VAL A 93 -17.21 -0.67 -0.02
CA VAL A 93 -17.04 -1.11 1.37
C VAL A 93 -16.54 -2.56 1.46
N GLY A 94 -17.05 -3.47 0.62
CA GLY A 94 -16.58 -4.86 0.60
C GLY A 94 -15.10 -4.99 0.25
N LEU A 95 -14.61 -4.22 -0.74
CA LEU A 95 -13.19 -4.21 -1.10
C LEU A 95 -12.32 -3.57 0.00
N ALA A 96 -12.84 -2.54 0.68
CA ALA A 96 -12.14 -1.92 1.80
C ALA A 96 -11.91 -2.92 2.95
N TRP A 97 -12.92 -3.73 3.28
CA TRP A 97 -12.80 -4.80 4.26
C TRP A 97 -11.82 -5.89 3.84
N ILE A 98 -11.94 -6.39 2.61
CA ILE A 98 -11.03 -7.42 2.09
C ILE A 98 -9.58 -6.93 2.15
N TYR A 99 -9.32 -5.73 1.62
CA TYR A 99 -7.99 -5.14 1.63
C TYR A 99 -7.47 -4.91 3.05
N GLY A 100 -8.27 -4.32 3.93
CA GLY A 100 -7.87 -4.01 5.31
C GLY A 100 -7.59 -5.25 6.16
N ILE A 101 -8.44 -6.27 6.07
CA ILE A 101 -8.21 -7.55 6.77
C ILE A 101 -6.95 -8.22 6.25
N THR A 102 -6.76 -8.25 4.92
CA THR A 102 -5.56 -8.82 4.29
C THR A 102 -4.30 -8.09 4.74
N LEU A 103 -4.35 -6.76 4.84
CA LEU A 103 -3.25 -5.94 5.31
C LEU A 103 -2.88 -6.25 6.78
N ILE A 104 -3.87 -6.39 7.66
CA ILE A 104 -3.65 -6.71 9.08
C ILE A 104 -3.00 -8.10 9.22
N ILE A 105 -3.53 -9.11 8.51
CA ILE A 105 -2.98 -10.47 8.51
C ILE A 105 -1.53 -10.44 8.02
N ASN A 106 -1.28 -9.79 6.88
CA ASN A 106 0.05 -9.65 6.31
C ASN A 106 1.02 -8.99 7.30
N LYS A 107 0.65 -7.85 7.88
CA LYS A 107 1.51 -7.11 8.82
C LYS A 107 1.78 -7.91 10.10
N THR A 108 0.81 -8.69 10.57
CA THR A 108 0.98 -9.56 11.73
C THR A 108 2.05 -10.62 11.45
N PHE A 109 2.00 -11.27 10.29
CA PHE A 109 3.04 -12.23 9.88
C PHE A 109 4.40 -11.58 9.63
N MET A 110 4.43 -10.38 9.04
CA MET A 110 5.68 -9.61 8.86
C MET A 110 6.35 -9.38 10.22
N TYR A 111 5.57 -8.95 11.23
CA TYR A 111 6.07 -8.73 12.58
C TYR A 111 6.52 -10.02 13.27
N MET A 112 5.74 -11.10 13.19
CA MET A 112 6.09 -12.38 13.81
C MET A 112 7.35 -13.02 13.23
N TRP A 113 7.62 -12.80 11.94
CA TRP A 113 8.74 -13.40 11.23
C TRP A 113 9.90 -12.43 10.98
N ASN A 114 9.84 -11.20 11.50
CA ASN A 114 10.83 -10.13 11.27
C ASN A 114 11.16 -9.95 9.77
N GLN A 115 10.11 -9.91 8.94
CA GLN A 115 10.19 -9.61 7.51
C GLN A 115 10.00 -8.11 7.28
#